data_AF-A0A8K1C953-F1
#
_entry.id   AF-A0A8K1C953-F1
#
_cell.length_a   1.000
_cell.length_b   1.000
_cell.length_c   1.000
_cell.angle_alpha   90.00
_cell.angle_beta   90.00
_cell.angle_gamma   90.00
#
_symmetry.space_group_name_H-M   'P 1'
#
loop_
_entity.id
_entity.type
_entity.pdbx_description
1 polymer ?
#
loop_
_entity_poly.entity_id
_entity_poly.type
_entity_poly.pdbx_seq_one_letter_code
_entity_poly.pdbx_strand_id
1 'polypeptide(L)'
;MAAFTVLPELPVLATPEAVAKTDKSVTLKLKLDALNEPEKKYKYQVAHSEHGYVYYSWTESELFTSRMWPVKGLTPNTTYVFKARVVKEDTRQCGEWSLLTAYVRTFTEEEDAKRAGTVFEHALRLEREQKSALQTQISKLTSMLDDQKKPAERQPNVRIHEDMMSSRRIMDTTIHSLQSELHAQTIALQRIKAQRALDEEMIHELLNEQENLRTQQSQQKDQVKYELEMQVLREQLNKNEATLRKHQEQVAASHDQIADYEASLEVKKTEIQQKEEEVEKLMADCNRMMQEQADAAAIKQLEIEDALMEAKTSLEQQLDINTYLREEVTRLREENHHLKNQINEMDSEIAPRLVRLEEENEQLRAALARR
;
A
#
# COMPACT_ATOMS: atom_id res chain seq x y z
N MET A 1 -16.09 45.58 21.32
CA MET A 1 -15.52 44.27 21.67
C MET A 1 -16.25 43.22 20.85
N ALA A 2 -15.61 42.70 19.81
CA ALA A 2 -16.20 41.66 18.97
C ALA A 2 -16.29 40.37 19.81
N ALA A 3 -17.50 39.85 19.98
CA ALA A 3 -17.70 38.53 20.56
C ALA A 3 -17.11 37.50 19.60
N PHE A 4 -16.05 36.82 20.02
CA PHE A 4 -15.55 35.64 19.31
C PHE A 4 -16.64 34.58 19.33
N THR A 5 -17.16 34.25 18.16
CA THR A 5 -18.04 33.09 17.95
C THR A 5 -17.22 31.84 18.23
N VAL A 6 -17.30 31.31 19.44
CA VAL A 6 -16.76 29.97 19.74
C VAL A 6 -17.62 28.99 18.96
N LEU A 7 -17.10 28.48 17.84
CA LEU A 7 -17.72 27.38 17.10
C LEU A 7 -17.94 26.23 18.10
N PRO A 8 -19.11 25.56 18.09
CA PRO A 8 -19.29 24.38 18.93
C PRO A 8 -18.26 23.34 18.51
N GLU A 9 -17.28 23.10 19.38
CA GLU A 9 -16.21 22.12 19.14
C GLU A 9 -16.85 20.73 19.04
N LEU A 10 -16.79 20.18 17.83
CA LEU A 10 -17.18 18.78 17.62
C LEU A 10 -16.19 17.88 18.37
N PRO A 11 -16.66 16.79 18.98
CA PRO A 11 -15.80 15.92 19.78
C PRO A 11 -14.69 15.29 18.93
N VAL A 12 -13.47 15.35 19.44
CA VAL A 12 -12.29 14.71 18.83
C VAL A 12 -12.34 13.20 19.11
N LEU A 13 -12.25 12.40 18.05
CA LEU A 13 -12.22 10.94 18.19
C LEU A 13 -10.84 10.47 18.67
N ALA A 14 -10.85 9.41 19.47
CA ALA A 14 -9.63 8.65 19.73
C ALA A 14 -9.12 7.95 18.45
N THR A 15 -7.85 7.58 18.44
CA THR A 15 -7.22 6.81 17.36
C THR A 15 -8.03 5.53 17.06
N PRO A 16 -8.41 5.28 15.80
CA PRO A 16 -9.14 4.07 15.44
C PRO A 16 -8.27 2.83 15.65
N GLU A 17 -8.88 1.70 16.01
CA GLU A 17 -8.15 0.46 16.30
C GLU A 17 -8.41 -0.56 15.19
N ALA A 18 -7.36 -1.11 14.58
CA ALA A 18 -7.50 -2.15 13.55
C ALA A 18 -7.72 -3.52 14.21
N VAL A 19 -8.94 -4.06 14.09
CA VAL A 19 -9.38 -5.27 14.80
C VAL A 19 -9.31 -6.52 13.91
N ALA A 20 -9.63 -6.38 12.64
CA ALA A 20 -9.55 -7.46 11.67
C ALA A 20 -8.90 -6.97 10.37
N LYS A 21 -8.15 -7.85 9.72
CA LYS A 21 -7.39 -7.54 8.51
C LYS A 21 -7.53 -8.72 7.55
N THR A 22 -7.74 -8.42 6.29
CA THR A 22 -7.65 -9.35 5.17
C THR A 22 -6.67 -8.78 4.14
N ASP A 23 -6.45 -9.52 3.06
CA ASP A 23 -5.64 -9.10 1.92
C ASP A 23 -6.09 -7.77 1.29
N LYS A 24 -7.41 -7.51 1.29
CA LYS A 24 -8.04 -6.35 0.63
C LYS A 24 -8.90 -5.47 1.54
N SER A 25 -8.94 -5.76 2.84
CA SER A 25 -9.77 -4.97 3.76
C SER A 25 -9.19 -4.89 5.16
N VAL A 26 -9.44 -3.76 5.82
CA VAL A 26 -9.11 -3.56 7.24
C VAL A 26 -10.36 -3.07 7.96
N THR A 27 -10.77 -3.78 9.01
CA THR A 27 -11.89 -3.38 9.86
C THR A 27 -11.38 -2.56 11.03
N LEU A 28 -11.81 -1.30 11.08
CA LEU A 28 -11.48 -0.36 12.14
C LEU A 28 -12.61 -0.30 13.17
N LYS A 29 -12.23 -0.29 14.44
CA LYS A 29 -13.12 -0.05 15.57
C LYS A 29 -12.90 1.37 16.09
N LEU A 30 -13.98 2.15 16.13
CA LEU A 30 -14.00 3.47 16.73
C LEU A 30 -14.28 3.35 18.23
N LYS A 31 -13.51 4.06 19.04
CA LYS A 31 -13.79 4.21 20.48
C LYS A 31 -14.74 5.39 20.64
N LEU A 32 -16.04 5.07 20.59
CA LEU A 32 -17.13 6.03 20.74
C LEU A 32 -17.43 6.38 22.20
N ASP A 33 -16.78 5.69 23.15
CA ASP A 33 -17.03 5.81 24.59
C ASP A 33 -16.69 7.23 25.15
N ALA A 34 -16.01 8.08 24.37
CA ALA A 34 -15.72 9.47 24.69
C ALA A 34 -16.86 10.45 24.32
N LEU A 35 -17.82 10.03 23.49
CA LEU A 35 -19.00 10.83 23.15
C LEU A 35 -20.13 10.46 24.12
N ASN A 36 -20.34 11.26 25.16
CA ASN A 36 -21.48 11.15 26.10
C ASN A 36 -22.86 11.42 25.46
N GLU A 37 -22.98 11.38 24.13
CA GLU A 37 -24.23 11.61 23.40
C GLU A 37 -24.71 10.32 22.72
N PRO A 38 -26.04 10.12 22.61
CA PRO A 38 -26.58 8.95 21.93
C PRO A 38 -26.08 8.90 20.48
N GLU A 39 -25.71 7.70 20.01
CA GLU A 39 -25.19 7.32 18.68
C GLU A 39 -25.98 7.88 17.46
N LYS A 40 -27.10 8.57 17.69
CA LYS A 40 -28.06 9.05 16.69
C LYS A 40 -27.77 10.43 16.11
N LYS A 41 -26.81 11.21 16.63
CA LYS A 41 -26.57 12.61 16.18
C LYS A 41 -25.37 12.80 15.25
N TYR A 42 -24.47 11.83 15.15
CA TYR A 42 -23.23 11.97 14.40
C TYR A 42 -23.05 10.85 13.39
N LYS A 43 -22.52 11.22 12.23
CA LYS A 43 -21.89 10.28 11.31
C LYS A 43 -20.38 10.33 11.50
N TYR A 44 -19.71 9.28 11.06
CA TYR A 44 -18.28 9.12 11.14
C TYR A 44 -17.72 8.97 9.74
N GLN A 45 -16.47 9.41 9.58
CA GLN A 45 -15.74 9.26 8.35
C GLN A 45 -14.33 8.79 8.68
N VAL A 46 -13.81 7.86 7.89
CA VAL A 46 -12.44 7.36 7.99
C VAL A 46 -11.69 7.77 6.75
N ALA A 47 -10.43 8.16 6.90
CA ALA A 47 -9.52 8.33 5.78
C ALA A 47 -8.35 7.36 5.93
N HIS A 48 -7.86 6.84 4.81
CA HIS A 48 -6.67 6.01 4.76
C HIS A 48 -5.65 6.56 3.77
N SER A 49 -4.38 6.27 4.03
CA SER A 49 -3.26 6.63 3.16
C SER A 49 -2.32 5.45 3.00
N GLU A 50 -1.84 5.25 1.78
CA GLU A 50 -0.87 4.22 1.41
C GLU A 50 0.54 4.62 1.85
N HIS A 51 1.33 3.63 2.26
CA HIS A 51 2.74 3.74 2.67
C HIS A 51 3.04 4.80 3.76
N GLY A 52 2.01 5.32 4.43
CA GLY A 52 2.22 6.43 5.36
C GLY A 52 2.61 7.73 4.66
N TYR A 53 2.24 7.93 3.39
CA TYR A 53 2.36 9.22 2.71
C TYR A 53 1.37 10.22 3.30
N VAL A 54 1.62 10.66 4.54
CA VAL A 54 0.77 11.58 5.31
C VAL A 54 0.48 12.87 4.52
N TYR A 55 1.36 13.24 3.58
CA TYR A 55 1.41 14.55 2.95
C TYR A 55 0.72 14.68 1.58
N TYR A 56 0.41 13.60 0.85
CA TYR A 56 0.01 13.76 -0.57
C TYR A 56 -1.24 13.01 -1.05
N SER A 57 -1.71 11.95 -0.39
CA SER A 57 -2.97 11.31 -0.79
C SER A 57 -3.71 10.65 0.37
N TRP A 58 -4.97 11.05 0.56
CA TRP A 58 -5.91 10.46 1.51
C TRP A 58 -7.17 10.04 0.76
N THR A 59 -7.55 8.78 0.92
CA THR A 59 -8.82 8.26 0.40
C THR A 59 -9.83 8.25 1.53
N GLU A 60 -10.86 9.08 1.41
CA GLU A 60 -11.93 9.21 2.41
C GLU A 60 -13.05 8.20 2.16
N SER A 61 -13.59 7.63 3.24
CA SER A 61 -14.74 6.74 3.19
C SER A 61 -16.06 7.52 3.05
N GLU A 62 -17.11 6.80 2.68
CA GLU A 62 -18.48 7.26 2.87
C GLU A 62 -18.78 7.48 4.36
N LEU A 63 -19.82 8.26 4.65
CA LEU A 63 -20.27 8.55 6.00
C LEU A 63 -21.05 7.36 6.58
N PHE A 64 -20.68 6.94 7.80
CA PHE A 64 -21.29 5.78 8.45
C PHE A 64 -21.62 6.05 9.92
N THR A 65 -22.45 5.20 10.54
CA THR A 65 -22.88 5.34 11.95
C THR A 65 -22.43 4.17 12.84
N SER A 66 -21.88 3.12 12.25
CA SER A 66 -21.42 1.92 12.96
C SER A 66 -20.13 2.17 13.76
N ARG A 67 -20.00 1.50 14.91
CA ARG A 67 -18.76 1.46 15.71
C ARG A 67 -17.62 0.72 14.99
N MET A 68 -17.96 -0.20 14.09
CA MET A 68 -17.00 -0.96 13.29
C MET A 68 -17.20 -0.65 11.81
N TRP A 69 -16.11 -0.30 11.13
CA TRP A 69 -16.14 0.04 9.71
C TRP A 69 -15.07 -0.72 8.93
N PRO A 70 -15.47 -1.53 7.92
CA PRO A 70 -14.55 -2.20 7.03
C PRO A 70 -14.13 -1.27 5.88
N VAL A 71 -12.85 -0.86 5.86
CA VAL A 71 -12.24 -0.21 4.70
C VAL A 71 -11.92 -1.29 3.68
N LYS A 72 -12.59 -1.25 2.52
CA LYS A 72 -12.45 -2.23 1.43
C LYS A 72 -11.64 -1.66 0.26
N GLY A 73 -11.15 -2.55 -0.60
CA GLY A 73 -10.45 -2.17 -1.83
C GLY A 73 -8.98 -1.82 -1.61
N LEU A 74 -8.41 -2.26 -0.49
CA LEU A 74 -6.99 -2.06 -0.20
C LEU A 74 -6.15 -2.99 -1.09
N THR A 75 -4.99 -2.52 -1.51
CA THR A 75 -4.00 -3.35 -2.19
C THR A 75 -3.35 -4.32 -1.20
N PRO A 76 -3.13 -5.59 -1.59
CA PRO A 76 -2.41 -6.55 -0.75
C PRO A 76 -0.93 -6.16 -0.59
N ASN A 77 -0.28 -6.68 0.45
CA ASN A 77 1.13 -6.44 0.78
C ASN A 77 1.52 -4.98 1.03
N THR A 78 0.54 -4.11 1.30
CA THR A 78 0.74 -2.65 1.41
C THR A 78 0.48 -2.17 2.83
N THR A 79 1.25 -1.16 3.25
CA THR A 79 1.14 -0.57 4.59
C THR A 79 0.22 0.64 4.56
N TYR A 80 -0.71 0.71 5.50
CA TYR A 80 -1.71 1.76 5.61
C TYR A 80 -1.66 2.46 6.97
N VAL A 81 -2.04 3.73 6.97
CA VAL A 81 -2.37 4.49 8.17
C VAL A 81 -3.80 5.02 8.05
N PHE A 82 -4.51 5.06 9.18
CA PHE A 82 -5.90 5.48 9.23
C PHE A 82 -6.08 6.66 10.20
N LYS A 83 -7.09 7.48 9.92
CA LYS A 83 -7.60 8.52 10.82
C LYS A 83 -9.12 8.59 10.70
N ALA A 84 -9.80 9.05 11.74
CA ALA A 84 -11.25 9.13 11.79
C ALA A 84 -11.70 10.51 12.27
N ARG A 85 -12.84 11.00 11.79
CA ARG A 85 -13.47 12.23 12.28
C ARG A 85 -14.97 12.07 12.47
N VAL A 86 -15.54 12.95 13.29
CA VAL A 86 -16.98 13.11 13.45
C VAL A 86 -17.51 14.09 12.41
N VAL A 87 -18.66 13.79 11.82
CA VAL A 87 -19.37 14.63 10.86
C VAL A 87 -20.80 14.81 11.33
N LYS A 88 -21.22 16.07 11.50
CA LYS A 88 -22.60 16.42 11.80
C LYS A 88 -23.30 16.78 10.50
N GLU A 89 -24.18 15.88 10.04
CA GLU A 89 -24.84 16.01 8.73
C GLU A 89 -25.77 17.23 8.67
N ASP A 90 -26.53 17.48 9.74
CA ASP A 90 -27.50 18.60 9.80
C ASP A 90 -26.87 19.97 9.59
N THR A 91 -25.65 20.17 10.10
CA THR A 91 -24.93 21.46 10.02
C THR A 91 -23.78 21.43 9.03
N ARG A 92 -23.55 20.31 8.32
CA ARG A 92 -22.38 20.04 7.47
C ARG A 92 -21.04 20.38 8.13
N GLN A 93 -20.95 20.28 9.44
CA GLN A 93 -19.73 20.56 10.19
C GLN A 93 -18.92 19.28 10.34
N CYS A 94 -17.62 19.38 10.04
CA CYS A 94 -16.65 18.31 10.23
C CYS A 94 -15.80 18.61 11.46
N GLY A 95 -15.65 17.62 12.34
CA GLY A 95 -14.74 17.70 13.47
C GLY A 95 -13.29 17.47 13.05
N GLU A 96 -12.38 17.66 13.99
CA GLU A 96 -10.97 17.39 13.78
C GLU A 96 -10.70 15.90 13.53
N TRP A 97 -9.65 15.62 12.77
CA TRP A 97 -9.19 14.26 12.56
C TRP A 97 -8.52 13.71 13.83
N SER A 98 -8.78 12.46 14.14
CA SER A 98 -8.06 11.73 15.18
C SER A 98 -6.58 11.55 14.82
N LEU A 99 -5.78 11.24 15.84
CA LEU A 99 -4.39 10.83 15.65
C LEU A 99 -4.31 9.59 14.75
N LEU A 100 -3.21 9.49 14.01
CA LEU A 100 -2.94 8.39 13.10
C LEU A 100 -2.84 7.06 13.84
N THR A 101 -3.35 5.99 13.23
CA THR A 101 -3.09 4.63 13.69
C THR A 101 -1.63 4.26 13.51
N ALA A 102 -1.17 3.27 14.28
CA ALA A 102 0.05 2.54 13.94
C ALA A 102 -0.04 1.96 12.52
N TYR A 103 1.11 1.69 11.91
CA TYR A 103 1.19 1.11 10.58
C TYR A 103 0.49 -0.25 10.51
N VAL A 104 -0.48 -0.37 9.60
CA VAL A 104 -1.24 -1.59 9.36
C VAL A 104 -0.90 -2.12 7.99
N ARG A 105 -0.20 -3.23 7.93
CA ARG A 105 0.10 -3.91 6.67
C ARG A 105 -0.98 -4.94 6.34
N THR A 106 -1.50 -4.89 5.10
CA THR A 106 -2.28 -5.97 4.48
C THR A 106 -1.31 -7.00 3.92
N PHE A 107 -1.71 -8.27 3.88
CA PHE A 107 -0.86 -9.35 3.39
C PHE A 107 -1.64 -10.21 2.41
N THR A 108 -0.96 -10.79 1.43
CA THR A 108 -1.59 -11.81 0.59
C THR A 108 -1.98 -13.02 1.44
N GLU A 109 -3.01 -13.76 0.99
CA GLU A 109 -3.42 -15.01 1.66
C GLU A 109 -2.24 -15.99 1.79
N GLU A 110 -1.34 -16.02 0.80
CA GLU A 110 -0.14 -16.85 0.83
C GLU A 110 0.87 -16.41 1.91
N GLU A 111 1.09 -15.10 2.09
CA GLU A 111 1.98 -14.57 3.13
C GLU A 111 1.40 -14.66 4.53
N ASP A 112 0.08 -14.50 4.67
CA ASP A 112 -0.64 -14.76 5.92
C ASP A 112 -0.58 -16.25 6.27
N ALA A 113 -0.78 -17.16 5.31
CA ALA A 113 -0.64 -18.60 5.53
C ALA A 113 0.80 -18.99 5.90
N LYS A 114 1.81 -18.40 5.25
CA LYS A 114 3.22 -18.63 5.60
C LYS A 114 3.52 -18.18 7.03
N ARG A 115 3.01 -17.02 7.47
CA ARG A 115 3.24 -16.54 8.84
C ARG A 115 2.44 -17.28 9.88
N ALA A 116 1.19 -17.65 9.59
CA ALA A 116 0.42 -18.53 10.46
C ALA A 116 1.13 -19.89 10.62
N GLY A 117 1.67 -20.43 9.51
CA GLY A 117 2.47 -21.64 9.50
C GLY A 117 3.73 -21.53 10.36
N THR A 118 4.52 -20.46 10.22
CA THR A 118 5.75 -20.29 11.03
C THR A 118 5.45 -20.10 12.52
N VAL A 119 4.38 -19.40 12.88
CA VAL A 119 3.97 -19.24 14.28
C VAL A 119 3.51 -20.57 14.87
N PHE A 120 2.71 -21.34 14.12
CA PHE A 120 2.27 -22.67 14.55
C PHE A 120 3.44 -23.66 14.69
N GLU A 121 4.34 -23.69 13.71
CA GLU A 121 5.56 -24.50 13.75
C GLU A 121 6.47 -24.13 14.92
N HIS A 122 6.63 -22.82 15.20
CA HIS A 122 7.40 -22.35 16.35
C HIS A 122 6.76 -22.77 17.68
N ALA A 123 5.43 -22.65 17.82
CA ALA A 123 4.70 -23.12 19.00
C ALA A 123 4.83 -24.64 19.18
N LEU A 124 4.71 -25.40 18.08
CA LEU A 124 4.85 -26.86 18.09
C LEU A 124 6.28 -27.29 18.46
N ARG A 125 7.29 -26.55 18.01
CA ARG A 125 8.70 -26.78 18.39
C ARG A 125 8.92 -26.57 19.89
N LEU A 126 8.41 -25.49 20.46
CA LEU A 126 8.50 -25.23 21.91
C LEU A 126 7.83 -26.33 22.74
N GLU A 127 6.66 -26.80 22.32
CA GLU A 127 5.96 -27.96 22.94
C GLU A 127 6.83 -29.24 22.91
N ARG A 128 7.46 -29.54 21.78
CA ARG A 128 8.36 -30.71 21.65
C ARG A 128 9.61 -30.60 22.53
N GLU A 129 10.20 -29.40 22.62
CA GLU A 129 11.35 -29.14 23.48
C GLU A 129 11.01 -29.32 24.98
N GLN A 130 9.83 -28.86 25.41
CA GLN A 130 9.35 -29.09 26.78
C GLN A 130 9.12 -30.58 27.07
N LYS A 131 8.53 -31.32 26.12
CA LYS A 131 8.30 -32.76 26.27
C LYS A 131 9.60 -33.55 26.39
N SER A 132 10.63 -33.21 25.61
CA SER A 132 11.92 -33.91 25.69
C SER A 132 12.61 -33.69 27.04
N ALA A 133 12.58 -32.46 27.55
CA ALA A 133 13.16 -32.11 28.85
C ALA A 133 12.52 -32.92 30.00
N LEU A 134 11.18 -33.06 29.98
CA LEU A 134 10.45 -33.88 30.97
C LEU A 134 10.83 -35.36 30.87
N GLN A 135 10.96 -35.89 29.65
CA GLN A 135 11.31 -37.29 29.43
C GLN A 135 12.72 -37.62 29.93
N THR A 136 13.69 -36.71 29.77
CA THR A 136 15.05 -36.87 30.31
C THR A 136 15.07 -36.92 31.84
N GLN A 137 14.22 -36.13 32.51
CA GLN A 137 14.11 -36.16 33.97
C GLN A 137 13.54 -37.49 34.48
N ILE A 138 12.55 -38.03 33.78
CA ILE A 138 11.96 -39.34 34.12
C ILE A 138 13.01 -40.44 34.01
N SER A 139 13.77 -40.49 32.92
CA SER A 139 14.82 -41.51 32.73
C SER A 139 15.89 -41.49 33.81
N LYS A 140 16.25 -40.29 34.30
CA LYS A 140 17.25 -40.13 35.37
C LYS A 140 16.75 -40.65 36.73
N LEU A 141 15.46 -40.53 37.01
CA LEU A 141 14.86 -41.07 38.24
C LEU A 141 14.77 -42.59 38.21
N THR A 142 14.47 -43.17 37.04
CA THR A 142 14.40 -44.63 36.87
C THR A 142 15.74 -45.32 37.10
N SER A 143 16.86 -44.75 36.61
CA SER A 143 18.18 -45.39 36.76
C SER A 143 18.66 -45.44 38.22
N MET A 144 18.24 -44.48 39.05
CA MET A 144 18.63 -44.45 40.47
C MET A 144 17.96 -45.55 41.32
N LEU A 145 16.91 -46.19 40.81
CA LEU A 145 16.15 -47.22 41.54
C LEU A 145 16.72 -48.64 41.38
N ASP A 146 17.53 -48.91 40.35
CA ASP A 146 17.94 -50.28 39.98
C ASP A 146 19.27 -50.77 40.60
N ASP A 147 20.09 -49.91 41.20
CA ASP A 147 21.48 -50.23 41.63
C ASP A 147 21.63 -50.95 43.00
N GLN A 148 20.57 -51.47 43.63
CA GLN A 148 20.61 -51.96 45.03
C GLN A 148 20.54 -53.48 45.28
N LYS A 149 21.12 -54.39 44.47
CA LYS A 149 21.06 -55.85 44.79
C LYS A 149 22.33 -56.72 44.56
N LYS A 150 22.86 -57.22 45.71
CA LYS A 150 23.49 -58.56 46.04
C LYS A 150 25.01 -58.80 45.78
N PRO A 151 25.64 -59.92 46.27
CA PRO A 151 25.79 -60.50 47.65
C PRO A 151 27.22 -61.14 47.91
N ALA A 152 27.51 -61.86 49.02
CA ALA A 152 28.72 -62.74 49.16
C ALA A 152 28.59 -63.90 50.19
N GLU A 153 29.33 -65.01 49.99
CA GLU A 153 29.22 -66.35 50.63
C GLU A 153 30.59 -66.97 51.07
N ARG A 154 30.56 -67.93 52.05
CA ARG A 154 31.43 -69.14 52.32
C ARG A 154 32.85 -69.00 53.00
N GLN A 155 33.48 -69.93 53.77
CA GLN A 155 33.51 -71.43 53.88
C GLN A 155 34.30 -71.98 55.18
N PRO A 156 34.82 -73.25 55.34
CA PRO A 156 34.75 -74.10 56.59
C PRO A 156 36.12 -74.60 57.21
N ASN A 157 36.12 -75.62 58.10
CA ASN A 157 37.28 -76.19 58.85
C ASN A 157 37.36 -77.76 58.86
N VAL A 158 38.56 -78.32 59.09
CA VAL A 158 38.96 -79.77 59.10
C VAL A 158 39.57 -80.19 60.45
N ARG A 159 39.57 -81.49 60.83
CA ARG A 159 40.44 -82.07 61.89
C ARG A 159 40.75 -83.57 61.70
N ILE A 160 41.87 -84.01 62.28
CA ILE A 160 42.67 -85.25 62.15
C ILE A 160 42.73 -85.98 63.52
N HIS A 161 43.01 -87.30 63.60
CA HIS A 161 43.92 -87.87 64.64
C HIS A 161 44.41 -89.33 64.40
N GLU A 162 45.44 -89.73 65.16
CA GLU A 162 46.44 -90.81 64.99
C GLU A 162 46.42 -91.87 66.14
N ASP A 163 47.24 -92.93 66.04
CA ASP A 163 47.71 -93.75 67.20
C ASP A 163 49.17 -94.26 67.01
N MET A 164 49.91 -94.45 68.11
CA MET A 164 51.29 -93.92 68.27
C MET A 164 52.46 -94.92 68.46
N MET A 165 52.33 -96.23 68.20
CA MET A 165 53.45 -97.18 68.44
C MET A 165 53.73 -98.19 67.32
N SER A 166 52.77 -98.47 66.42
CA SER A 166 53.11 -98.81 65.03
C SER A 166 53.88 -97.64 64.41
N SER A 167 53.49 -96.43 64.84
CA SER A 167 54.06 -95.13 64.59
C SER A 167 55.57 -95.01 64.71
N ARG A 168 56.38 -95.84 65.39
CA ARG A 168 57.84 -95.60 65.41
C ARG A 168 58.61 -96.23 64.24
N ARG A 169 58.29 -97.48 63.89
CA ARG A 169 58.78 -98.13 62.65
C ARG A 169 58.00 -97.67 61.43
N ILE A 170 56.70 -97.46 61.59
CA ILE A 170 55.92 -96.67 60.65
C ILE A 170 56.48 -95.27 60.63
N MET A 171 56.94 -94.62 61.71
CA MET A 171 57.61 -93.29 61.63
C MET A 171 58.85 -93.38 60.79
N ASP A 172 59.75 -94.35 60.94
CA ASP A 172 60.97 -94.33 60.12
C ASP A 172 60.69 -94.65 58.63
N THR A 173 59.80 -95.61 58.34
CA THR A 173 59.38 -95.89 56.95
C THR A 173 58.48 -94.80 56.38
N THR A 174 57.64 -94.17 57.20
CA THR A 174 56.88 -92.97 56.83
C THR A 174 57.76 -91.76 56.85
N ILE A 175 58.87 -91.65 57.57
CA ILE A 175 59.78 -90.51 57.49
C ILE A 175 60.50 -90.61 56.15
N HIS A 176 60.93 -91.80 55.73
CA HIS A 176 61.45 -92.01 54.38
C HIS A 176 60.37 -91.83 53.30
N SER A 177 59.16 -92.37 53.50
CA SER A 177 58.02 -92.18 52.59
C SER A 177 57.63 -90.71 52.50
N LEU A 178 57.55 -90.01 53.64
CA LEU A 178 57.24 -88.59 53.77
C LEU A 178 58.38 -87.75 53.22
N GLN A 179 59.65 -88.15 53.32
CA GLN A 179 60.76 -87.45 52.68
C GLN A 179 60.71 -87.62 51.16
N SER A 180 60.39 -88.81 50.67
CA SER A 180 60.18 -89.09 49.25
C SER A 180 58.93 -88.36 48.71
N GLU A 181 57.83 -88.37 49.44
CA GLU A 181 56.58 -87.66 49.15
C GLU A 181 56.79 -86.16 49.24
N LEU A 182 57.53 -85.65 50.22
CA LEU A 182 57.89 -84.23 50.34
C LEU A 182 58.75 -83.80 49.15
N HIS A 183 59.69 -84.65 48.71
CA HIS A 183 60.49 -84.38 47.53
C HIS A 183 59.62 -84.39 46.25
N ALA A 184 58.74 -85.37 46.09
CA ALA A 184 57.78 -85.44 44.99
C ALA A 184 56.80 -84.25 45.00
N GLN A 185 56.31 -83.84 46.16
CA GLN A 185 55.47 -82.67 46.36
C GLN A 185 56.23 -81.37 46.06
N THR A 186 57.53 -81.30 46.39
CA THR A 186 58.37 -80.14 46.06
C THR A 186 58.53 -79.99 44.55
N ILE A 187 58.80 -81.10 43.85
CA ILE A 187 58.87 -81.12 42.38
C ILE A 187 57.52 -80.76 41.77
N ALA A 188 56.42 -81.32 42.29
CA ALA A 188 55.07 -81.01 41.83
C ALA A 188 54.72 -79.53 42.04
N LEU A 189 55.07 -78.95 43.20
CA LEU A 189 54.87 -77.53 43.49
C LEU A 189 55.71 -76.62 42.58
N GLN A 190 56.97 -76.98 42.29
CA GLN A 190 57.79 -76.24 41.34
C GLN A 190 57.17 -76.27 39.93
N ARG A 191 56.63 -77.42 39.51
CA ARG A 191 55.93 -77.57 38.24
C ARG A 191 54.65 -76.74 38.18
N ILE A 192 53.86 -76.71 39.27
CA ILE A 192 52.67 -75.86 39.37
C ILE A 192 53.03 -74.37 39.37
N LYS A 193 54.13 -73.97 40.03
CA LYS A 193 54.62 -72.59 39.98
C LYS A 193 55.05 -72.18 38.57
N ALA A 194 55.78 -73.05 37.87
CA ALA A 194 56.15 -72.82 36.48
C ALA A 194 54.91 -72.72 35.57
N GLN A 195 53.92 -73.60 35.78
CA GLN A 195 52.65 -73.54 35.04
C GLN A 195 51.88 -72.24 35.34
N ARG A 196 51.80 -71.81 36.59
CA ARG A 196 51.15 -70.54 36.96
C ARG A 196 51.84 -69.34 36.34
N ALA A 197 53.17 -69.33 36.27
CA ALA A 197 53.90 -68.24 35.61
C ALA A 197 53.57 -68.18 34.11
N LEU A 198 53.47 -69.33 33.43
CA LEU A 198 53.02 -69.41 32.04
C LEU A 198 51.56 -68.99 31.87
N ASP A 199 50.69 -69.39 32.79
CA ASP A 199 49.28 -69.00 32.77
C ASP A 199 49.11 -67.49 33.02
N GLU A 200 49.89 -66.89 33.92
CA GLU A 200 49.92 -65.43 34.16
C GLU A 200 50.41 -64.66 32.92
N GLU A 201 51.44 -65.17 32.24
CA GLU A 201 51.94 -64.58 30.98
C GLU A 201 50.87 -64.65 29.89
N MET A 202 50.21 -65.80 29.72
CA MET A 202 49.11 -65.97 28.77
C MET A 202 47.91 -65.06 29.09
N ILE A 203 47.57 -64.88 30.37
CA ILE A 203 46.51 -63.95 30.79
C ILE A 203 46.90 -62.51 30.44
N HIS A 204 48.16 -62.12 30.64
CA HIS A 204 48.64 -60.80 30.25
C HIS A 204 48.57 -60.57 28.73
N GLU A 205 48.93 -61.57 27.92
CA GLU A 205 48.79 -61.50 26.46
C GLU A 205 47.32 -61.35 26.04
N LEU A 206 46.43 -62.16 26.59
CA LEU A 206 44.98 -62.11 26.29
C LEU A 206 44.35 -60.76 26.69
N LEU A 207 44.79 -60.17 27.80
CA LEU A 207 44.33 -58.84 28.22
C LEU A 207 44.80 -57.74 27.27
N ASN A 208 46.06 -57.79 26.82
CA ASN A 208 46.59 -56.86 25.83
C ASN A 208 45.87 -56.98 24.48
N GLU A 209 45.59 -58.21 24.02
CA GLU A 209 44.80 -58.42 22.81
C GLU A 209 43.38 -57.86 22.93
N GLN A 210 42.74 -58.03 24.09
CA GLN A 210 41.41 -57.49 24.33
C GLN A 210 41.40 -55.95 24.31
N GLU A 211 42.43 -55.30 24.88
CA GLU A 211 42.56 -53.84 24.85
C GLU A 211 42.84 -53.32 23.42
N ASN A 212 43.67 -54.01 22.65
CA ASN A 212 43.90 -53.70 21.24
C ASN A 212 42.63 -53.84 20.39
N LEU A 213 41.82 -54.89 20.61
CA LEU A 213 40.55 -55.05 19.90
C LEU A 213 39.54 -53.94 20.26
N ARG A 214 39.49 -53.51 21.53
CA ARG A 214 38.62 -52.40 21.95
C ARG A 214 39.01 -51.07 21.30
N THR A 215 40.30 -50.77 21.23
CA THR A 215 40.78 -49.52 20.60
C THR A 215 40.50 -49.50 19.10
N GLN A 216 40.74 -50.60 18.38
CA GLN A 216 40.40 -50.72 16.96
C GLN A 216 38.89 -50.56 16.70
N GLN A 217 38.05 -51.15 17.55
CA GLN A 217 36.60 -51.06 17.42
C GLN A 217 36.07 -49.63 17.69
N SER A 218 36.73 -48.88 18.58
CA SER A 218 36.43 -47.46 18.80
C SER A 218 36.80 -46.61 17.58
N GLN A 219 37.99 -46.82 17.01
CA GLN A 219 38.46 -46.06 15.84
C GLN A 219 37.58 -46.28 14.60
N GLN A 220 37.12 -47.51 14.34
CA GLN A 220 36.19 -47.79 13.24
C GLN A 220 34.84 -47.09 13.42
N LYS A 221 34.29 -47.06 14.64
CA LYS A 221 33.02 -46.37 14.91
C LYS A 221 33.11 -44.87 14.65
N ASP A 222 34.23 -44.25 15.01
CA ASP A 222 34.44 -42.82 14.77
C ASP A 222 34.68 -42.52 13.29
N GLN A 223 35.43 -43.37 12.56
CA GLN A 223 35.58 -43.24 11.11
C GLN A 223 34.24 -43.29 10.36
N VAL A 224 33.35 -44.22 10.71
CA VAL A 224 32.02 -44.32 10.08
C VAL A 224 31.17 -43.08 10.35
N LYS A 225 31.26 -42.49 11.56
CA LYS A 225 30.58 -41.22 11.86
C LYS A 225 31.12 -40.07 11.01
N TYR A 226 32.44 -39.94 10.90
CA TYR A 226 33.07 -38.90 10.08
C TYR A 226 32.70 -39.04 8.60
N GLU A 227 32.65 -40.25 8.05
CA GLU A 227 32.23 -40.48 6.66
C GLU A 227 30.75 -40.09 6.44
N LEU A 228 29.87 -40.43 7.38
CA LEU A 228 28.46 -40.06 7.31
C LEU A 228 28.28 -38.54 7.39
N GLU A 229 28.98 -37.87 8.31
CA GLU A 229 28.96 -36.41 8.43
C GLU A 229 29.48 -35.73 7.15
N MET A 230 30.55 -36.25 6.55
CA MET A 230 31.05 -35.78 5.26
C MET A 230 30.04 -35.95 4.13
N GLN A 231 29.32 -37.08 4.07
CA GLN A 231 28.26 -37.27 3.09
C GLN A 231 27.12 -36.26 3.26
N VAL A 232 26.65 -36.04 4.49
CA VAL A 232 25.60 -35.06 4.80
C VAL A 232 26.05 -33.65 4.42
N LEU A 233 27.29 -33.26 4.74
CA LEU A 233 27.83 -31.95 4.37
C LEU A 233 27.94 -31.77 2.86
N ARG A 234 28.35 -32.81 2.12
CA ARG A 234 28.39 -32.77 0.64
C ARG A 234 26.99 -32.62 0.04
N GLU A 235 26.00 -33.33 0.56
CA GLU A 235 24.61 -33.17 0.11
C GLU A 235 24.05 -31.78 0.39
N GLN A 236 24.35 -31.23 1.58
CA GLN A 236 23.97 -29.85 1.92
C GLN A 236 24.66 -28.84 1.00
N LEU A 237 25.95 -29.02 0.72
CA LEU A 237 26.69 -28.18 -0.22
C LEU A 237 26.06 -28.22 -1.61
N ASN A 238 25.75 -29.41 -2.13
CA ASN A 238 25.10 -29.56 -3.45
C ASN A 238 23.72 -28.90 -3.51
N LYS A 239 22.92 -28.98 -2.43
CA LYS A 239 21.63 -28.28 -2.32
C LYS A 239 21.83 -26.76 -2.32
N ASN A 240 22.84 -26.27 -1.61
CA ASN A 240 23.16 -24.84 -1.56
C ASN A 240 23.65 -24.33 -2.92
N GLU A 241 24.47 -25.11 -3.65
CA GLU A 241 24.90 -24.75 -5.00
C GLU A 241 23.74 -24.72 -5.99
N ALA A 242 22.82 -25.69 -5.93
CA ALA A 242 21.63 -25.72 -6.78
C ALA A 242 20.69 -24.54 -6.51
N THR A 243 20.47 -24.19 -5.24
CA THR A 243 19.67 -23.01 -4.86
C THR A 243 20.35 -21.71 -5.28
N LEU A 244 21.67 -21.60 -5.13
CA LEU A 244 22.43 -20.44 -5.60
C LEU A 244 22.31 -20.26 -7.12
N ARG A 245 22.45 -21.33 -7.91
CA ARG A 245 22.26 -21.27 -9.37
C ARG A 245 20.85 -20.81 -9.73
N LYS A 246 19.82 -21.36 -9.09
CA LYS A 246 18.43 -20.93 -9.30
C LYS A 246 18.23 -19.44 -8.99
N HIS A 247 18.84 -18.95 -7.90
CA HIS A 247 18.80 -17.52 -7.58
C HIS A 247 19.54 -16.67 -8.61
N GLN A 248 20.69 -17.12 -9.12
CA GLN A 248 21.41 -16.43 -10.18
C GLN A 248 20.59 -16.34 -11.48
N GLU A 249 19.92 -17.42 -11.87
CA GLU A 249 19.00 -17.43 -13.02
C GLU A 249 17.81 -16.47 -12.82
N GLN A 250 17.23 -16.45 -11.62
CA GLN A 250 16.14 -15.50 -11.29
C GLN A 250 16.62 -14.04 -11.34
N VAL A 251 17.82 -13.76 -10.83
CA VAL A 251 18.42 -12.42 -10.89
C VAL A 251 18.67 -12.01 -12.33
N ALA A 252 19.23 -12.89 -13.16
CA ALA A 252 19.44 -12.61 -14.58
C ALA A 252 18.12 -12.31 -15.30
N ALA A 253 17.09 -13.13 -15.12
CA ALA A 253 15.77 -12.90 -15.71
C ALA A 253 15.13 -11.58 -15.23
N SER A 254 15.31 -11.23 -13.95
CA SER A 254 14.83 -9.94 -13.44
C SER A 254 15.60 -8.75 -14.02
N HIS A 255 16.89 -8.92 -14.29
CA HIS A 255 17.70 -7.89 -14.91
C HIS A 255 17.28 -7.60 -16.36
N ASP A 256 16.99 -8.67 -17.12
CA ASP A 256 16.45 -8.54 -18.49
C ASP A 256 15.09 -7.83 -18.47
N GLN A 257 14.20 -8.17 -17.54
CA GLN A 257 12.90 -7.48 -17.38
C GLN A 257 13.07 -6.00 -17.04
N ILE A 258 14.01 -5.66 -16.16
CA ILE A 258 14.31 -4.27 -15.82
C ILE A 258 14.80 -3.53 -17.06
N ALA A 259 15.70 -4.11 -17.85
CA ALA A 259 16.20 -3.49 -19.08
C ALA A 259 15.07 -3.25 -20.11
N ASP A 260 14.14 -4.20 -20.26
CA ASP A 260 12.96 -4.04 -21.12
C ASP A 260 12.06 -2.88 -20.65
N TYR A 261 11.84 -2.78 -19.33
CA TYR A 261 11.04 -1.68 -18.76
C TYR A 261 11.75 -0.32 -18.90
N GLU A 262 13.06 -0.27 -18.71
CA GLU A 262 13.86 0.95 -18.91
C GLU A 262 13.80 1.41 -20.37
N ALA A 263 13.95 0.48 -21.33
CA ALA A 263 13.82 0.79 -22.75
C ALA A 263 12.40 1.29 -23.10
N SER A 264 11.36 0.63 -22.59
CA SER A 264 9.97 1.07 -22.80
C SER A 264 9.70 2.45 -22.20
N LEU A 265 10.28 2.74 -21.04
CA LEU A 265 10.14 4.01 -20.35
C LEU A 265 10.81 5.16 -21.10
N GLU A 266 11.99 4.94 -21.69
CA GLU A 266 12.64 5.94 -22.56
C GLU A 266 11.85 6.20 -23.84
N VAL A 267 11.30 5.15 -24.47
CA VAL A 267 10.38 5.33 -25.61
C VAL A 267 9.15 6.14 -25.20
N LYS A 268 8.54 5.86 -24.05
CA LYS A 268 7.36 6.62 -23.58
C LYS A 268 7.69 8.07 -23.23
N LYS A 269 8.86 8.35 -22.65
CA LYS A 269 9.31 9.73 -22.41
C LYS A 269 9.43 10.52 -23.70
N THR A 270 10.06 9.94 -24.73
CA THR A 270 10.21 10.60 -26.02
C THR A 270 8.86 10.80 -26.74
N GLU A 271 7.94 9.83 -26.66
CA GLU A 271 6.57 10.00 -27.17
C GLU A 271 5.81 11.13 -26.46
N ILE A 272 5.94 11.24 -25.13
CA ILE A 272 5.30 12.31 -24.35
C ILE A 272 5.86 13.66 -24.77
N GLN A 273 7.18 13.79 -24.86
CA GLN A 273 7.83 15.04 -25.27
C GLN A 273 7.38 15.49 -26.67
N GLN A 274 7.28 14.57 -27.62
CA GLN A 274 6.77 14.88 -28.97
C GLN A 274 5.33 15.39 -28.93
N LYS A 275 4.47 14.76 -28.12
CA LYS A 275 3.07 15.20 -27.98
C LYS A 275 2.95 16.54 -27.27
N GLU A 276 3.79 16.82 -26.29
CA GLU A 276 3.84 18.12 -25.62
C GLU A 276 4.22 19.23 -26.62
N GLU A 277 5.23 19.00 -27.47
CA GLU A 277 5.60 19.92 -28.55
C GLU A 277 4.48 20.12 -29.58
N GLU A 278 3.73 19.06 -29.93
CA GLU A 278 2.57 19.15 -30.81
C GLU A 278 1.44 19.97 -30.19
N VAL A 279 1.15 19.76 -28.89
CA VAL A 279 0.12 20.52 -28.17
C VAL A 279 0.52 22.00 -28.08
N GLU A 280 1.79 22.31 -27.82
CA GLU A 280 2.29 23.68 -27.79
C GLU A 280 2.11 24.37 -29.15
N LYS A 281 2.45 23.69 -30.26
CA LYS A 281 2.21 24.19 -31.62
C LYS A 281 0.73 24.43 -31.89
N LEU A 282 -0.15 23.49 -31.53
CA LEU A 282 -1.59 23.64 -31.72
C LEU A 282 -2.18 24.79 -30.90
N MET A 283 -1.71 24.99 -29.66
CA MET A 283 -2.11 26.13 -28.84
C MET A 283 -1.65 27.46 -29.46
N ALA A 284 -0.42 27.51 -29.97
CA ALA A 284 0.10 28.69 -30.65
C ALA A 284 -0.71 29.01 -31.92
N ASP A 285 -1.03 28.00 -32.74
CA ASP A 285 -1.85 28.16 -33.94
C ASP A 285 -3.29 28.59 -33.61
N CYS A 286 -3.90 28.02 -32.56
CA CYS A 286 -5.24 28.40 -32.09
C CYS A 286 -5.26 29.86 -31.61
N ASN A 287 -4.27 30.27 -30.81
CA ASN A 287 -4.15 31.64 -30.34
C ASN A 287 -3.94 32.61 -31.50
N ARG A 288 -3.09 32.27 -32.49
CA ARG A 288 -2.91 33.08 -33.70
C ARG A 288 -4.22 33.24 -34.46
N MET A 289 -4.92 32.14 -34.73
CA MET A 289 -6.20 32.17 -35.45
C MET A 289 -7.27 32.98 -34.70
N MET A 290 -7.33 32.84 -33.38
CA MET A 290 -8.26 33.61 -32.55
C MET A 290 -7.95 35.11 -32.62
N GLN A 291 -6.69 35.49 -32.57
CA GLN A 291 -6.26 36.89 -32.71
C GLN A 291 -6.60 37.43 -34.10
N GLU A 292 -6.29 36.68 -35.17
CA GLU A 292 -6.62 37.07 -36.55
C GLU A 292 -8.14 37.26 -36.74
N GLN A 293 -8.97 36.41 -36.16
CA GLN A 293 -10.43 36.55 -36.20
C GLN A 293 -10.91 37.75 -35.37
N ALA A 294 -10.32 38.01 -34.21
CA ALA A 294 -10.63 39.18 -33.40
C ALA A 294 -10.29 40.48 -34.14
N ASP A 295 -9.10 40.54 -34.77
CA ASP A 295 -8.66 41.69 -35.56
C ASP A 295 -9.58 41.89 -36.78
N ALA A 296 -9.95 40.82 -37.50
CA ALA A 296 -10.87 40.89 -38.62
C ALA A 296 -12.28 41.35 -38.21
N ALA A 297 -12.76 40.90 -37.04
CA ALA A 297 -14.04 41.35 -36.49
C ALA A 297 -14.00 42.84 -36.10
N ALA A 298 -12.91 43.29 -35.48
CA ALA A 298 -12.72 44.70 -35.13
C ALA A 298 -12.69 45.60 -36.37
N ILE A 299 -12.00 45.20 -37.44
CA ILE A 299 -11.99 45.95 -38.72
C ILE A 299 -13.41 46.04 -39.30
N LYS A 300 -14.14 44.92 -39.37
CA LYS A 300 -15.53 44.93 -39.87
C LYS A 300 -16.46 45.80 -39.03
N GLN A 301 -16.25 45.84 -37.71
CA GLN A 301 -17.01 46.72 -36.83
C GLN A 301 -16.76 48.19 -37.18
N LEU A 302 -15.49 48.59 -37.38
CA LEU A 302 -15.14 49.95 -37.80
C LEU A 302 -15.74 50.29 -39.17
N GLU A 303 -15.68 49.38 -40.15
CA GLU A 303 -16.30 49.58 -41.47
C GLU A 303 -17.81 49.81 -41.38
N ILE A 304 -18.50 49.08 -40.49
CA ILE A 304 -19.95 49.26 -40.25
C ILE A 304 -20.21 50.60 -39.54
N GLU A 305 -19.40 50.96 -38.55
CA GLU A 305 -19.51 52.23 -37.83
C GLU A 305 -19.33 53.43 -38.78
N ASP A 306 -18.34 53.37 -39.68
CA ASP A 306 -18.09 54.39 -40.70
C ASP A 306 -19.28 54.50 -41.68
N ALA A 307 -19.77 53.37 -42.20
CA ALA A 307 -20.93 53.34 -43.08
C ALA A 307 -22.20 53.90 -42.40
N LEU A 308 -22.39 53.64 -41.10
CA LEU A 308 -23.49 54.20 -40.33
C LEU A 308 -23.34 55.72 -40.13
N MET A 309 -22.11 56.21 -39.93
CA MET A 309 -21.85 57.66 -39.86
C MET A 309 -22.13 58.36 -41.19
N GLU A 310 -21.71 57.78 -42.32
CA GLU A 310 -22.03 58.30 -43.65
C GLU A 310 -23.54 58.30 -43.92
N ALA A 311 -24.24 57.21 -43.58
CA ALA A 311 -25.69 57.14 -43.72
C ALA A 311 -26.41 58.18 -42.83
N LYS A 312 -25.93 58.37 -41.60
CA LYS A 312 -26.46 59.38 -40.66
C LYS A 312 -26.28 60.79 -41.20
N THR A 313 -25.07 61.15 -41.64
CA THR A 313 -24.79 62.49 -42.19
C THR A 313 -25.60 62.77 -43.46
N SER A 314 -25.78 61.76 -44.34
CA SER A 314 -26.65 61.87 -45.51
C SER A 314 -28.12 62.11 -45.12
N LEU A 315 -28.61 61.42 -44.08
CA LEU A 315 -29.98 61.60 -43.58
C LEU A 315 -30.17 62.98 -42.94
N GLU A 316 -29.18 63.48 -42.19
CA GLU A 316 -29.19 64.85 -41.64
C GLU A 316 -29.27 65.89 -42.78
N GLN A 317 -28.46 65.74 -43.84
CA GLN A 317 -28.55 66.61 -45.01
C GLN A 317 -29.92 66.58 -45.69
N GLN A 318 -30.53 65.39 -45.82
CA GLN A 318 -31.88 65.26 -46.38
C GLN A 318 -32.94 65.94 -45.49
N LEU A 319 -32.80 65.86 -44.16
CA LEU A 319 -33.68 66.55 -43.22
C LEU A 319 -33.55 68.08 -43.33
N ASP A 320 -32.34 68.60 -43.47
CA ASP A 320 -32.09 70.03 -43.68
C ASP A 320 -32.73 70.52 -44.98
N ILE A 321 -32.54 69.78 -46.08
CA ILE A 321 -33.19 70.07 -47.37
C ILE A 321 -34.71 70.01 -47.23
N ASN A 322 -35.26 69.01 -46.54
CA ASN A 322 -36.71 68.88 -46.36
C ASN A 322 -37.27 70.06 -45.56
N THR A 323 -36.54 70.52 -44.53
CA THR A 323 -36.91 71.67 -43.71
C THR A 323 -36.93 72.95 -44.56
N TYR A 324 -35.86 73.19 -45.33
CA TYR A 324 -35.79 74.32 -46.27
C TYR A 324 -36.94 74.31 -47.29
N LEU A 325 -37.22 73.16 -47.91
CA LEU A 325 -38.31 73.03 -48.88
C LEU A 325 -39.69 73.25 -48.24
N ARG A 326 -39.91 72.81 -46.99
CA ARG A 326 -41.16 73.09 -46.26
C ARG A 326 -41.33 74.59 -46.01
N GLU A 327 -40.27 75.27 -45.61
CA GLU A 327 -40.27 76.73 -45.42
C GLU A 327 -40.55 77.46 -46.74
N GLU A 328 -39.91 77.06 -47.85
CA GLU A 328 -40.15 77.62 -49.18
C GLU A 328 -41.60 77.40 -49.65
N VAL A 329 -42.13 76.19 -49.50
CA VAL A 329 -43.54 75.90 -49.83
C VAL A 329 -44.49 76.74 -49.00
N THR A 330 -44.17 76.97 -47.72
CA THR A 330 -44.99 77.80 -46.83
C THR A 330 -44.97 79.26 -47.28
N ARG A 331 -43.79 79.81 -47.57
CA ARG A 331 -43.63 81.16 -48.15
C ARG A 331 -44.37 81.33 -49.47
N LEU A 332 -44.23 80.37 -50.41
CA LEU A 332 -44.94 80.41 -51.69
C LEU A 332 -46.47 80.34 -51.51
N ARG A 333 -46.96 79.59 -50.51
CA ARG A 333 -48.39 79.56 -50.18
C ARG A 333 -48.87 80.90 -49.65
N GLU A 334 -48.09 81.56 -48.79
CA GLU A 334 -48.39 82.89 -48.27
C GLU A 334 -48.37 83.96 -49.38
N GLU A 335 -47.38 83.94 -50.26
CA GLU A 335 -47.29 84.84 -51.42
C GLU A 335 -48.47 84.63 -52.38
N ASN A 336 -48.79 83.38 -52.72
CA ASN A 336 -49.98 83.08 -53.53
C ASN A 336 -51.27 83.56 -52.86
N HIS A 337 -51.38 83.42 -51.53
CA HIS A 337 -52.53 83.94 -50.80
C HIS A 337 -52.60 85.48 -50.87
N HIS A 338 -51.45 86.16 -50.75
CA HIS A 338 -51.37 87.60 -50.87
C HIS A 338 -51.73 88.08 -52.28
N LEU A 339 -51.19 87.47 -53.33
CA LEU A 339 -51.53 87.76 -54.73
C LEU A 339 -53.02 87.52 -55.00
N LYS A 340 -53.58 86.43 -54.48
CA LYS A 340 -55.03 86.16 -54.59
C LYS A 340 -55.85 87.26 -53.91
N ASN A 341 -55.43 87.74 -52.75
CA ASN A 341 -56.09 88.86 -52.07
C ASN A 341 -55.98 90.15 -52.89
N GLN A 342 -54.81 90.47 -53.45
CA GLN A 342 -54.62 91.63 -54.34
C GLN A 342 -55.49 91.55 -55.60
N ILE A 343 -55.61 90.37 -56.22
CA ILE A 343 -56.51 90.16 -57.37
C ILE A 343 -57.95 90.42 -56.96
N ASN A 344 -58.41 89.84 -55.84
CA ASN A 344 -59.78 90.07 -55.36
C ASN A 344 -60.04 91.56 -55.03
N GLU A 345 -59.05 92.27 -54.49
CA GLU A 345 -59.13 93.72 -54.23
C GLU A 345 -59.24 94.51 -55.54
N MET A 346 -58.38 94.24 -56.52
CA MET A 346 -58.46 94.87 -57.85
C MET A 346 -59.78 94.55 -58.57
N ASP A 347 -60.21 93.29 -58.55
CA ASP A 347 -61.48 92.87 -59.14
C ASP A 347 -62.66 93.58 -58.46
N SER A 348 -62.61 93.75 -57.14
CA SER A 348 -63.59 94.52 -56.37
C SER A 348 -63.61 96.01 -56.74
N GLU A 349 -62.46 96.60 -57.08
CA GLU A 349 -62.38 98.00 -57.55
C GLU A 349 -62.82 98.18 -59.02
N ILE A 350 -62.45 97.23 -59.88
CA ILE A 350 -62.67 97.30 -61.33
C ILE A 350 -64.10 96.89 -61.68
N ALA A 351 -64.65 95.84 -61.07
CA ALA A 351 -65.98 95.33 -61.40
C ALA A 351 -67.09 96.41 -61.34
N PRO A 352 -67.18 97.27 -60.30
CA PRO A 352 -68.15 98.36 -60.28
C PRO A 352 -67.92 99.39 -61.38
N ARG A 353 -66.67 99.66 -61.75
CA ARG A 353 -66.34 100.59 -62.83
C ARG A 353 -66.72 100.02 -64.19
N LEU A 354 -66.48 98.74 -64.42
CA LEU A 354 -66.91 98.04 -65.63
C LEU A 354 -68.43 98.04 -65.76
N VAL A 355 -69.16 97.72 -64.69
CA VAL A 355 -70.63 97.77 -64.69
C VAL A 355 -71.13 99.18 -65.02
N ARG A 356 -70.57 100.24 -64.41
CA ARG A 356 -70.92 101.63 -64.76
C ARG A 356 -70.64 101.95 -66.22
N LEU A 357 -69.48 101.55 -66.75
CA LEU A 357 -69.14 101.77 -68.15
C LEU A 357 -70.08 100.99 -69.09
N GLU A 358 -70.50 99.78 -68.72
CA GLU A 358 -71.50 99.01 -69.47
C GLU A 358 -72.86 99.71 -69.45
N GLU A 359 -73.32 100.20 -68.29
CA GLU A 359 -74.54 101.01 -68.16
C GLU A 359 -74.47 102.30 -69.00
N GLU A 360 -73.35 103.02 -68.95
CA GLU A 360 -73.10 104.22 -69.77
C GLU A 360 -73.12 103.88 -71.28
N ASN A 361 -72.53 102.77 -71.68
CA ASN A 361 -72.49 102.32 -73.07
C ASN A 361 -73.89 101.89 -73.57
N GLU A 362 -74.68 101.23 -72.71
CA GLU A 362 -76.10 100.94 -72.99
C GLU A 362 -76.92 102.23 -73.13
N GLN A 363 -76.72 103.22 -72.27
CA GLN A 363 -77.38 104.53 -72.38
C GLN A 363 -77.00 105.24 -73.69
N LEU A 364 -75.72 105.23 -74.06
CA LEU A 364 -75.25 105.80 -75.33
C LEU A 364 -75.82 105.08 -76.55
N ARG A 365 -75.89 103.73 -76.53
CA ARG A 365 -76.55 102.94 -77.58
C ARG A 365 -78.04 103.25 -77.69
N ALA A 366 -78.74 103.37 -76.55
CA ALA A 366 -80.14 103.76 -76.52
C ALA A 366 -80.37 105.19 -77.04
N ALA A 367 -79.45 106.12 -76.75
CA ALA A 367 -79.50 107.49 -77.26
C ALA A 367 -79.23 107.55 -78.78
N LEU A 368 -78.29 106.76 -79.29
CA LEU A 368 -78.02 106.63 -80.72
C LEU A 368 -79.19 106.00 -81.48
N ALA A 369 -79.89 105.03 -80.89
CA ALA A 369 -81.08 104.40 -81.47
C ALA A 369 -82.33 105.32 -81.51
N ARG A 370 -82.32 106.45 -80.80
CA ARG A 370 -83.40 107.46 -80.77
C ARG A 370 -83.14 108.67 -81.68
N ARG A 371 -82.01 108.68 -82.39
CA ARG A 371 -81.72 109.59 -83.51
C ARG A 371 -82.02 108.89 -84.82
#